data_AF-A0A1L8CVS2-F1
#
_entry.id   AF-A0A1L8CVS2-F1
#
_cell.length_a   1.000
_cell.length_b   1.000
_cell.length_c   1.000
_cell.angle_alpha   90.00
_cell.angle_beta   90.00
_cell.angle_gamma   90.00
#
_symmetry.space_group_name_H-M   'P 1'
#
loop_
_entity.id
_entity.type
_entity.pdbx_description
1 polymer ?
#
loop_
_entity_poly.entity_id
_entity_poly.type
_entity_poly.pdbx_seq_one_letter_code
_entity_poly.pdbx_strand_id
1 'polypeptide(L)'
;MLSNKGLYLVKDSYFGLRLMAIGVEFCDDCVGFHDTNRGHQFFGKLVKETKDGFIWHRVEETLEEGIKDFGLMEFQALTLEEYNQKVSQHVIGPVPEFNSTEELYEFYRRNFGKRGYHY
;
A
#
# COMPACT_ATOMS: atom_id res chain seq x y z
N MET A 1 9.37 -10.91 -8.17
CA MET A 1 8.02 -10.94 -8.77
C MET A 1 7.05 -10.41 -7.75
N LEU A 2 6.71 -9.14 -7.89
CA LEU A 2 5.64 -8.51 -7.13
C LEU A 2 4.34 -9.28 -7.35
N SER A 3 3.75 -9.76 -6.26
CA SER A 3 2.45 -10.43 -6.32
C SER A 3 1.36 -9.36 -6.33
N ASN A 4 0.52 -9.36 -7.38
CA ASN A 4 -0.70 -8.55 -7.46
C ASN A 4 -1.76 -8.96 -6.41
N LYS A 5 -1.48 -10.00 -5.60
CA LYS A 5 -2.35 -10.55 -4.56
C LYS A 5 -1.74 -10.40 -3.16
N GLY A 6 -1.22 -9.22 -2.85
CA GLY A 6 -0.61 -8.91 -1.56
C GLY A 6 -1.27 -7.72 -0.87
N LEU A 7 -1.36 -7.78 0.46
CA LEU A 7 -1.43 -6.59 1.30
C LEU A 7 -0.01 -6.09 1.52
N TYR A 8 0.18 -4.77 1.60
CA TYR A 8 1.46 -4.18 1.93
C TYR A 8 1.32 -3.22 3.11
N LEU A 9 2.33 -3.19 3.98
CA LEU A 9 2.55 -2.10 4.90
C LEU A 9 3.44 -1.08 4.22
N VAL A 10 2.89 0.10 3.98
CA VAL A 10 3.56 1.22 3.32
C VAL A 10 4.16 2.13 4.39
N LYS A 11 5.45 2.40 4.29
CA LYS A 11 6.14 3.40 5.09
C LYS A 11 6.58 4.53 4.18
N ASP A 12 5.98 5.69 4.38
CA ASP A 12 6.33 6.92 3.67
C ASP A 12 7.25 7.77 4.56
N SER A 13 8.45 8.09 4.07
CA SER A 13 9.43 8.90 4.81
C SER A 13 8.99 10.35 5.04
N TYR A 14 8.14 10.89 4.17
CA TYR A 14 7.69 12.27 4.17
C TYR A 14 6.55 12.49 5.17
N PHE A 15 5.55 11.62 5.19
CA PHE A 15 4.41 11.75 6.11
C PHE A 15 4.62 11.07 7.46
N GLY A 16 5.60 10.16 7.57
CA GLY A 16 5.81 9.35 8.78
C GLY A 16 4.66 8.39 9.10
N LEU A 17 3.72 8.22 8.16
CA LEU A 17 2.54 7.37 8.32
C LEU A 17 2.84 5.94 7.85
N ARG A 18 2.25 4.98 8.56
CA ARG A 18 2.16 3.59 8.12
C ARG A 18 0.76 3.33 7.61
N LEU A 19 0.65 2.98 6.33
CA LEU A 19 -0.63 2.69 5.69
C LEU A 19 -0.66 1.22 5.29
N MET A 20 -1.82 0.59 5.42
CA MET A 20 -2.05 -0.72 4.81
C MET A 20 -2.56 -0.50 3.39
N ALA A 21 -1.77 -0.93 2.41
CA ALA A 21 -2.12 -0.89 1.00
C ALA A 21 -2.78 -2.22 0.57
N ILE A 22 -3.93 -2.07 -0.06
CA ILE A 22 -4.83 -3.13 -0.51
C ILE A 22 -4.91 -2.99 -2.04
N GLY A 23 -4.60 -4.08 -2.75
CA GLY A 23 -4.69 -4.09 -4.22
C GLY A 23 -3.71 -3.14 -4.89
N VAL A 24 -2.41 -3.26 -4.56
CA VAL A 24 -1.37 -2.44 -5.17
C VAL A 24 -1.28 -2.74 -6.67
N GLU A 25 -1.36 -1.69 -7.48
CA GLU A 25 -1.24 -1.73 -8.93
C GLU A 25 -0.22 -0.69 -9.41
N PHE A 26 0.46 -1.01 -10.51
CA PHE A 26 1.43 -0.12 -11.15
C PHE A 26 0.88 0.36 -12.49
N CYS A 27 1.06 1.64 -12.75
CA CYS A 27 1.01 2.22 -14.09
C CYS A 27 2.41 2.70 -14.50
N ASP A 28 2.58 3.25 -15.70
CA ASP A 28 3.90 3.58 -16.26
C ASP A 28 4.74 4.50 -15.35
N ASP A 29 4.10 5.44 -14.65
CA ASP A 29 4.74 6.42 -13.77
C ASP A 29 4.06 6.54 -12.41
N CYS A 30 3.21 5.59 -12.03
CA CYS A 30 2.47 5.64 -10.78
C CYS A 30 2.33 4.29 -10.09
N VAL A 31 2.16 4.36 -8.76
CA VAL A 31 1.67 3.26 -7.94
C VAL A 31 0.34 3.67 -7.32
N GLY A 32 -0.67 2.81 -7.46
CA GLY A 32 -2.01 3.00 -6.92
C GLY A 32 -2.38 1.90 -5.94
N PHE A 33 -3.14 2.22 -4.90
CA PHE A 33 -3.68 1.25 -3.94
C PHE A 33 -4.83 1.84 -3.12
N HIS A 34 -5.62 0.99 -2.48
CA HIS A 34 -6.62 1.41 -1.47
C HIS A 34 -6.06 1.22 -0.06
N ASP A 35 -6.41 2.11 0.86
CA ASP A 35 -6.42 1.77 2.29
C ASP A 35 -7.85 1.44 2.74
N THR A 36 -8.09 1.35 4.06
CA THR A 36 -9.43 1.06 4.59
C THR A 36 -10.42 2.23 4.48
N ASN A 37 -9.97 3.40 4.00
CA ASN A 37 -10.74 4.64 3.91
C ASN A 37 -10.91 5.13 2.46
N ARG A 38 -9.82 5.24 1.69
CA ARG A 38 -9.77 5.82 0.34
C ARG A 38 -8.74 5.16 -0.58
N GLY A 39 -8.85 5.45 -1.87
CA GLY A 39 -7.79 5.21 -2.84
C GLY A 39 -6.65 6.22 -2.73
N HIS A 40 -5.44 5.77 -3.05
CA HIS A 40 -4.23 6.58 -3.16
C HIS A 40 -3.57 6.30 -4.51
N GLN A 41 -2.98 7.35 -5.08
CA GLN A 41 -2.14 7.26 -6.27
C GLN A 41 -0.94 8.17 -6.05
N PHE A 42 0.25 7.62 -6.27
CA PHE A 42 1.51 8.36 -6.13
C PHE A 42 2.32 8.22 -7.40
N PHE A 43 2.73 9.35 -7.95
CA PHE A 43 3.62 9.38 -9.12
C PHE A 43 5.07 9.15 -8.73
N GLY A 44 5.86 8.69 -9.68
CA GLY A 44 7.28 8.42 -9.50
C GLY A 44 7.75 7.18 -10.24
N LYS A 45 8.62 6.40 -9.60
CA LYS A 45 9.21 5.21 -10.23
C LYS A 45 9.57 4.12 -9.23
N LEU A 46 9.51 2.88 -9.71
CA LEU A 46 10.04 1.72 -9.00
C LEU A 46 11.58 1.84 -8.93
N VAL A 47 12.12 1.81 -7.73
CA VAL A 47 13.58 1.84 -7.51
C VAL A 47 14.15 0.43 -7.55
N LYS A 48 13.54 -0.48 -6.79
CA LYS A 48 13.90 -1.91 -6.76
C LYS A 48 12.79 -2.76 -6.17
N GLU A 49 12.69 -3.99 -6.64
CA GLU A 49 12.06 -5.06 -5.89
C GLU A 49 12.97 -5.49 -4.73
N THR A 50 12.38 -5.88 -3.62
CA THR A 50 13.05 -6.54 -2.50
C THR A 50 12.53 -7.97 -2.38
N LYS A 51 13.12 -8.76 -1.49
CA LYS A 51 12.63 -10.12 -1.21
C LYS A 51 11.16 -10.10 -0.73
N ASP A 52 10.83 -9.09 0.06
CA ASP A 52 9.57 -9.02 0.81
C ASP A 52 8.73 -7.81 0.37
N GLY A 53 8.92 -7.29 -0.85
CA GLY A 53 8.18 -6.13 -1.34
C GLY A 53 8.95 -5.28 -2.35
N PHE A 54 8.88 -3.95 -2.23
CA PHE A 54 9.54 -3.02 -3.13
C PHE A 54 9.74 -1.62 -2.54
N ILE A 55 10.57 -0.83 -3.23
CA ILE A 55 10.78 0.59 -2.93
C ILE A 55 10.33 1.44 -4.11
N TRP A 56 9.45 2.39 -3.84
CA TRP A 56 9.00 3.40 -4.78
C TRP A 56 9.65 4.75 -4.46
N HIS A 57 10.12 5.48 -5.47
CA HIS A 57 10.59 6.86 -5.31
C HIS A 57 9.46 7.78 -5.76
N ARG A 58 8.88 8.50 -4.81
CA ARG A 58 7.74 9.39 -5.07
C ARG A 58 8.24 10.74 -5.56
N VAL A 59 7.85 11.07 -6.79
CA VAL A 59 8.19 12.33 -7.45
C VAL A 59 6.94 12.82 -8.14
N GLU A 60 6.49 14.03 -7.82
CA GLU A 60 5.25 14.58 -8.36
C GLU A 60 5.50 15.96 -8.96
N GLU A 61 4.83 16.23 -10.07
CA GLU A 61 4.80 17.57 -10.66
C GLU A 61 3.76 18.42 -9.92
N THR A 62 4.21 19.56 -9.42
CA THR A 62 3.37 20.53 -8.70
C THR A 62 3.28 21.83 -9.51
N LEU A 63 2.13 22.49 -9.46
CA LEU A 63 1.90 23.74 -10.20
C LEU A 63 2.81 24.89 -9.71
N GLU A 64 3.26 24.85 -8.45
CA GLU A 64 4.03 25.93 -7.81
C GLU A 64 5.55 25.72 -7.86
N GLU A 65 6.02 24.48 -7.63
CA GLU A 65 7.45 24.18 -7.46
C GLU A 65 8.01 23.35 -8.62
N GLY A 66 7.19 23.01 -9.62
CA GLY A 66 7.55 22.07 -10.67
C GLY A 66 7.71 20.66 -10.10
N ILE A 67 8.75 19.94 -10.53
CA ILE A 67 9.00 18.57 -10.05
C ILE A 67 9.49 18.60 -8.61
N LYS A 68 8.71 17.98 -7.71
CA LYS A 68 9.01 17.85 -6.29
C LYS A 68 9.34 16.40 -5.92
N ASP A 69 10.43 16.23 -5.17
CA ASP A 69 10.85 14.95 -4.64
C ASP A 69 10.29 14.76 -3.21
N PHE A 70 9.46 13.72 -3.04
CA PHE A 70 8.87 13.35 -1.75
C PHE A 70 9.61 12.19 -1.06
N GLY A 71 10.70 11.71 -1.65
CA GLY A 71 11.54 10.66 -1.09
C GLY A 71 11.00 9.25 -1.35
N LEU A 72 11.44 8.32 -0.51
CA LEU A 72 11.21 6.89 -0.72
C LEU A 72 10.00 6.40 0.08
N MET A 73 9.20 5.58 -0.58
CA MET A 73 8.13 4.79 0.01
C MET A 73 8.54 3.33 -0.01
N GLU A 74 8.55 2.71 1.16
CA GLU A 74 8.81 1.29 1.30
C GLU A 74 7.49 0.54 1.40
N PHE A 75 7.28 -0.40 0.49
CA PHE A 75 6.12 -1.29 0.48
C PHE A 75 6.58 -2.67 0.90
N GLN A 76 6.24 -3.07 2.13
CA GLN A 76 6.58 -4.39 2.68
C GLN A 76 5.35 -5.28 2.60
N ALA A 77 5.45 -6.43 1.94
CA ALA A 77 4.37 -7.42 1.88
C ALA A 77 3.99 -7.84 3.31
N LEU A 78 2.69 -7.81 3.60
CA LEU A 78 2.18 -8.04 4.94
C LEU A 78 1.68 -9.47 5.05
N THR A 79 2.37 -10.26 5.87
CA THR A 79 1.91 -11.61 6.24
C THR A 79 0.84 -11.56 7.33
N LEU A 80 0.06 -12.64 7.49
CA LEU A 80 -0.89 -12.76 8.59
C LEU A 80 -0.24 -12.57 9.97
N GLU A 81 0.95 -13.15 10.17
CA GLU A 81 1.70 -13.00 11.43
C GLU A 81 2.02 -11.53 11.71
N GLU A 82 2.56 -10.83 10.71
CA GLU A 82 2.90 -9.41 10.86
C GLU A 82 1.67 -8.52 11.01
N TYR A 83 0.58 -8.84 10.32
CA TYR A 83 -0.70 -8.16 10.51
C TYR A 83 -1.17 -8.31 11.96
N ASN A 84 -1.15 -9.52 12.50
CA ASN A 84 -1.56 -9.80 13.88
C ASN A 84 -0.66 -9.10 14.92
N GLN A 85 0.62 -8.94 14.64
CA GLN A 85 1.57 -8.28 15.54
C GLN A 85 1.54 -6.75 15.46
N LYS A 86 1.41 -6.20 14.25
CA LYS A 86 1.68 -4.77 13.98
C LYS A 86 0.42 -3.96 13.68
N VAL A 87 -0.62 -4.58 13.11
CA VAL A 87 -1.77 -3.87 12.52
C VAL A 87 -3.07 -4.12 13.29
N SER A 88 -3.38 -5.37 13.62
CA SER A 88 -4.67 -5.79 14.21
C SER A 88 -5.08 -4.95 15.44
N GLN A 89 -4.12 -4.60 16.30
CA GLN A 89 -4.32 -3.83 17.53
C GLN A 89 -4.80 -2.38 17.28
N HIS A 90 -4.57 -1.86 16.07
CA HIS A 90 -4.91 -0.50 15.68
C HIS A 90 -6.16 -0.43 14.81
N VAL A 91 -6.76 -1.58 14.48
CA VAL A 91 -7.98 -1.63 13.66
C VAL A 91 -9.20 -1.36 14.55
N ILE A 92 -10.01 -0.41 14.13
CA ILE A 92 -11.25 -0.04 14.83
C ILE A 92 -12.40 -0.91 14.31
N GLY A 93 -13.07 -1.61 15.22
CA GLY A 93 -14.23 -2.45 14.92
C GLY A 93 -13.93 -3.95 15.02
N PRO A 94 -14.94 -4.80 14.79
CA PRO A 94 -14.75 -6.25 14.84
C PRO A 94 -13.89 -6.71 13.66
N VAL A 95 -12.69 -7.22 13.97
CA VAL A 95 -11.81 -7.88 13.00
C VAL A 95 -12.03 -9.39 13.11
N PRO A 96 -12.39 -10.10 12.03
CA PRO A 96 -12.44 -11.55 12.04
C PRO A 96 -11.08 -12.17 12.35
N GLU A 97 -11.07 -13.39 12.88
CA GLU A 97 -9.86 -14.20 12.88
C GLU A 97 -9.62 -14.76 11.48
N PHE A 98 -8.37 -14.67 11.02
CA PHE A 98 -7.95 -15.20 9.72
C PHE A 98 -7.02 -16.38 9.92
N ASN A 99 -7.10 -17.37 9.04
CA ASN A 99 -6.29 -18.59 9.08
C ASN A 99 -5.13 -18.58 8.07
N SER A 100 -5.13 -17.65 7.13
CA SER A 100 -4.04 -17.48 6.15
C SER A 100 -3.87 -16.03 5.70
N THR A 101 -2.71 -15.72 5.11
CA THR A 101 -2.42 -14.42 4.49
C THR A 101 -3.37 -14.16 3.31
N GLU A 102 -3.74 -15.20 2.56
CA GLU A 102 -4.68 -15.10 1.45
C GLU A 102 -6.10 -14.75 1.92
N GLU A 103 -6.55 -15.36 3.03
CA GLU A 103 -7.87 -15.06 3.61
C GLU A 103 -7.94 -13.61 4.09
N LEU A 104 -6.88 -13.16 4.79
CA LEU A 104 -6.71 -11.77 5.19
C LEU A 104 -6.77 -10.82 3.98
N TYR A 105 -6.02 -11.11 2.92
CA TYR A 105 -6.03 -10.31 1.69
C TYR A 105 -7.43 -10.25 1.06
N GLU A 106 -8.09 -11.40 0.90
CA GLU A 106 -9.43 -11.46 0.29
C GLU A 106 -10.47 -10.70 1.11
N PHE A 107 -10.42 -10.77 2.44
CA PHE A 107 -11.31 -9.98 3.29
C PHE A 107 -11.13 -8.48 3.03
N TYR A 108 -9.91 -7.97 3.10
CA TYR A 108 -9.65 -6.54 2.89
C TYR A 108 -9.94 -6.08 1.45
N ARG A 109 -9.56 -6.89 0.47
CA ARG A 109 -9.86 -6.63 -0.95
C ARG A 109 -11.37 -6.52 -1.19
N ARG A 110 -12.17 -7.44 -0.65
CA ARG A 110 -13.62 -7.45 -0.86
C ARG A 110 -14.32 -6.26 -0.22
N ASN A 111 -13.86 -5.85 0.96
CA ASN A 111 -14.49 -4.77 1.72
C ASN A 111 -14.04 -3.37 1.27
N PHE A 112 -12.79 -3.23 0.81
CA PHE A 112 -12.17 -1.92 0.55
C PHE A 112 -11.57 -1.78 -0.85
N GLY A 113 -11.02 -2.85 -1.43
CA GLY A 113 -10.34 -2.83 -2.74
C GLY A 113 -11.24 -2.61 -3.97
N LYS A 114 -12.54 -2.35 -3.78
CA LYS A 114 -13.46 -1.91 -4.85
C LYS A 114 -13.87 -0.44 -4.73
N ARG A 115 -13.45 0.26 -3.68
CA ARG A 115 -13.88 1.65 -3.40
C ARG A 115 -13.06 2.64 -4.22
N GLY A 116 -13.50 2.87 -5.45
CA GLY A 116 -13.04 3.97 -6.29
C GLY A 116 -11.74 3.67 -7.05
N TYR A 117 -11.91 3.21 -8.29
CA TYR A 117 -11.01 3.58 -9.37
C TYR A 117 -11.68 4.74 -10.10
N HIS A 118 -11.23 5.96 -9.86
CA HIS A 118 -11.46 7.02 -10.83
C HIS A 118 -10.14 7.20 -11.57
N TYR A 119 -10.02 6.47 -12.68
CA TYR A 119 -9.03 6.74 -13.72
C TYR A 119 -9.39 8.07 -14.38
#